data_AF-A0A1H9JI48-F1
#
_entry.id   AF-A0A1H9JI48-F1
#
_cell.length_a   1.000
_cell.length_b   1.000
_cell.length_c   1.000
_cell.angle_alpha   90.00
_cell.angle_beta   90.00
_cell.angle_gamma   90.00
#
_symmetry.space_group_name_H-M   'P 1'
#
loop_
_entity.id
_entity.type
_entity.pdbx_description
1 polymer ?
#
loop_
_entity_poly.entity_id
_entity_poly.type
_entity_poly.pdbx_seq_one_letter_code
_entity_poly.pdbx_strand_id
1 'polypeptide(L)'
;MRLILWVLVLFGAAVAVALAIEEYGTGHLVVEIPQYEQIELSLDYAIAGLLAAFIVFYILVRILSSLLNRRDIKAESLMQTGIKAFFEGDYDYAKKCAAKGFKLAKTPLIKAINSVIAIRAAQQTADISTRNKLLKKTEQTLQDERTLRLVTKAEMLLNDGNYQEALNTLQDLYSTGGLQPTAVLELEMEAHRQAGNWDAALEISRILIRRHPLNKKYYEIIQHQAHLENFKIKTADIDALNKYWHSLSETEQKSSRVAVAAARAYIASGDCATAHKIIEQNVQTDWDPVLIALYSECLNYHVSRQIECAEVWLKAQPDNAGLLLTLGKLCTHCELWGKAQNYLEASLSVEPTPTAHFALAQLNEKLGKHELAMDHYNKALGLTIKQNDSSR
;
A
#
# COMPACT_ATOMS: atom_id res chain seq x y z
N MET A 1 -28.55 -32.85 -0.29
CA MET A 1 -29.46 -33.39 0.76
C MET A 1 -30.93 -33.39 0.34
N ARG A 2 -31.51 -32.29 -0.17
CA ARG A 2 -32.93 -32.25 -0.61
C ARG A 2 -33.32 -33.30 -1.66
N LEU A 3 -32.42 -33.64 -2.58
CA LEU A 3 -32.65 -34.65 -3.62
C LEU A 3 -32.72 -36.08 -3.06
N ILE A 4 -31.90 -36.39 -2.04
CA ILE A 4 -31.91 -37.71 -1.38
C ILE A 4 -33.21 -37.88 -0.59
N LEU A 5 -33.68 -36.81 0.07
CA LEU A 5 -34.97 -36.80 0.76
C LEU A 5 -36.15 -37.02 -0.19
N TRP A 6 -36.15 -36.39 -1.37
CA TRP A 6 -37.18 -36.62 -2.40
C TRP A 6 -37.15 -38.05 -2.94
N VAL A 7 -35.96 -38.64 -3.12
CA VAL A 7 -35.82 -40.05 -3.51
C VAL A 7 -36.31 -41.00 -2.42
N LEU A 8 -36.07 -40.68 -1.15
CA LEU A 8 -36.50 -41.51 -0.02
C LEU A 8 -38.03 -41.44 0.19
N VAL A 9 -38.63 -40.28 0.00
CA VAL A 9 -40.10 -40.09 0.00
C VAL A 9 -40.74 -40.80 -1.18
N LEU A 10 -40.17 -40.70 -2.38
CA LEU A 10 -40.66 -41.42 -3.57
C LEU A 10 -40.56 -42.94 -3.37
N PHE A 11 -39.47 -43.41 -2.76
CA PHE A 11 -39.27 -44.84 -2.45
C PHE A 11 -40.25 -45.32 -1.37
N GLY A 12 -40.47 -44.54 -0.32
CA GLY A 12 -41.47 -44.83 0.72
C GLY A 12 -42.89 -44.86 0.16
N ALA A 13 -43.23 -43.94 -0.76
CA ALA A 13 -44.51 -43.93 -1.45
C ALA A 13 -44.68 -45.14 -2.38
N ALA A 14 -43.63 -45.51 -3.12
CA ALA A 14 -43.66 -46.69 -3.99
C ALA A 14 -43.82 -48.00 -3.19
N VAL A 15 -43.13 -48.12 -2.04
CA VAL A 15 -43.27 -49.28 -1.13
C VAL A 15 -44.66 -49.29 -0.49
N ALA A 16 -45.20 -48.14 -0.09
CA ALA A 16 -46.55 -48.06 0.47
C ALA A 16 -47.63 -48.45 -0.56
N VAL A 17 -47.47 -48.03 -1.82
CA VAL A 17 -48.36 -48.43 -2.92
C VAL A 17 -48.21 -49.92 -3.22
N ALA A 18 -46.99 -50.47 -3.22
CA ALA A 18 -46.77 -51.90 -3.44
C ALA A 18 -47.39 -52.77 -2.33
N LEU A 19 -47.23 -52.36 -1.06
CA LEU A 19 -47.84 -53.05 0.09
C LEU A 19 -49.37 -52.92 0.11
N ALA A 20 -49.91 -51.78 -0.29
CA ALA A 20 -51.36 -51.59 -0.39
C ALA A 20 -51.99 -52.42 -1.52
N ILE A 21 -51.22 -52.83 -2.52
CA ILE A 21 -51.66 -53.70 -3.62
C ILE A 21 -51.53 -55.19 -3.25
N GLU A 22 -50.59 -55.56 -2.37
CA GLU A 22 -50.45 -56.93 -1.85
C GLU A 22 -51.64 -57.38 -0.99
N GLU A 23 -52.33 -56.46 -0.31
CA GLU A 23 -53.52 -56.79 0.51
C GLU A 23 -54.77 -57.15 -0.31
N TYR A 24 -54.81 -56.88 -1.62
CA TYR A 24 -55.94 -57.20 -2.50
C TYR A 24 -55.48 -58.14 -3.63
N GLY A 25 -55.76 -59.43 -3.47
CA GLY A 25 -55.17 -60.54 -4.21
C GLY A 25 -55.13 -60.47 -5.75
N THR A 26 -54.09 -61.13 -6.29
CA THR A 26 -53.87 -61.43 -7.73
C THR A 26 -54.04 -60.22 -8.66
N GLY A 27 -53.21 -59.20 -8.47
CA GLY A 27 -53.29 -57.93 -9.21
C GLY A 27 -52.74 -58.01 -10.63
N HIS A 28 -53.64 -57.99 -11.62
CA HIS A 28 -53.32 -57.59 -12.99
C HIS A 28 -53.45 -56.07 -13.10
N LEU A 29 -52.44 -55.41 -13.66
CA LEU A 29 -52.42 -53.96 -13.82
C LEU A 29 -52.99 -53.62 -15.20
N VAL A 30 -54.27 -53.26 -15.26
CA VAL A 30 -54.95 -52.86 -16.50
C VAL A 30 -54.69 -51.37 -16.75
N VAL A 31 -53.91 -51.06 -17.77
CA VAL A 31 -53.71 -49.68 -18.24
C VAL A 31 -54.71 -49.43 -19.36
N GLU A 32 -55.82 -48.74 -19.05
CA GLU A 32 -56.77 -48.29 -20.08
C GLU A 32 -56.20 -47.09 -20.84
N ILE A 33 -55.80 -47.31 -22.09
CA ILE A 33 -55.50 -46.26 -23.06
C ILE A 33 -56.71 -46.14 -23.99
N PRO A 34 -57.37 -44.97 -24.11
CA PRO A 34 -58.73 -44.87 -24.64
C PRO A 34 -58.95 -45.28 -26.11
N GLN A 35 -57.91 -45.67 -26.88
CA GLN A 35 -58.05 -46.01 -28.31
C GLN A 35 -57.25 -47.26 -28.80
N TYR A 36 -56.60 -48.06 -27.95
CA TYR A 36 -55.98 -49.35 -28.34
C TYR A 36 -56.10 -50.41 -27.22
N GLU A 37 -56.10 -51.69 -27.61
CA GLU A 37 -56.40 -52.91 -26.82
C GLU A 37 -55.90 -52.94 -25.37
N GLN A 38 -56.68 -53.62 -24.50
CA GLN A 38 -56.37 -53.86 -23.10
C GLN A 38 -55.08 -54.69 -22.97
N ILE A 39 -54.01 -54.06 -22.48
CA ILE A 39 -52.76 -54.77 -22.19
C ILE A 39 -52.80 -55.18 -20.72
N GLU A 40 -53.06 -56.46 -20.48
CA GLU A 40 -52.93 -57.07 -19.15
C GLU A 40 -51.44 -57.32 -18.85
N LEU A 41 -50.78 -56.40 -18.13
CA LEU A 41 -49.44 -56.65 -17.62
C LEU A 41 -49.53 -57.41 -16.28
N SER A 42 -48.87 -58.57 -16.19
CA SER A 42 -48.66 -59.23 -14.89
C SER A 42 -47.86 -58.30 -13.96
N LEU A 43 -48.23 -58.31 -12.67
CA LEU A 43 -47.62 -57.50 -11.62
C LEU A 43 -46.08 -57.55 -11.61
N ASP A 44 -45.52 -58.74 -11.88
CA ASP A 44 -44.08 -58.97 -11.96
C ASP A 44 -43.39 -58.09 -13.01
N TYR A 45 -44.02 -57.90 -14.17
CA TYR A 45 -43.51 -57.05 -15.23
C TYR A 45 -43.64 -55.56 -14.89
N ALA A 46 -44.68 -55.17 -14.14
CA ALA A 46 -44.84 -53.78 -13.67
C ALA A 46 -43.77 -53.42 -12.63
N ILE A 47 -43.50 -54.30 -11.67
CA ILE A 47 -42.43 -54.12 -10.67
C ILE A 47 -41.06 -54.10 -11.35
N ALA A 48 -40.80 -55.04 -12.27
CA ALA A 48 -39.56 -55.07 -13.03
C ALA A 48 -39.37 -53.79 -13.89
N GLY A 49 -40.44 -53.29 -14.51
CA GLY A 49 -40.44 -52.04 -15.27
C GLY A 49 -40.13 -50.82 -14.42
N LEU A 50 -40.71 -50.73 -13.21
CA LEU A 50 -40.44 -49.64 -12.27
C LEU A 50 -38.97 -49.67 -11.78
N LEU A 51 -38.45 -50.85 -11.44
CA LEU A 51 -37.04 -51.04 -11.08
C LEU A 51 -36.10 -50.64 -12.23
N ALA A 52 -36.41 -51.05 -13.46
CA ALA A 52 -35.64 -50.67 -14.65
C ALA A 52 -35.66 -49.14 -14.87
N ALA A 53 -36.84 -48.52 -14.77
CA ALA A 53 -36.98 -47.06 -14.88
C ALA A 53 -36.18 -46.33 -13.79
N PHE A 54 -36.16 -46.84 -12.56
CA PHE A 54 -35.37 -46.29 -11.47
C PHE A 54 -33.85 -46.41 -11.74
N ILE A 55 -33.38 -47.55 -12.22
CA ILE A 55 -31.96 -47.76 -12.57
C ILE A 55 -31.56 -46.78 -13.69
N VAL A 56 -32.39 -46.64 -14.72
CA VAL A 56 -32.15 -45.71 -15.84
C VAL A 56 -32.10 -44.27 -15.33
N PHE A 57 -33.06 -43.85 -14.49
CA PHE A 57 -33.08 -42.52 -13.89
C PHE A 57 -31.85 -42.26 -13.02
N TYR A 58 -31.45 -43.22 -12.19
CA TYR A 58 -30.25 -43.12 -11.36
C TYR A 58 -28.98 -42.96 -12.19
N ILE A 59 -28.83 -43.75 -13.27
CA ILE A 59 -27.71 -43.65 -14.21
C ILE A 59 -27.71 -42.27 -14.88
N LEU A 60 -28.86 -41.78 -15.35
CA LEU A 60 -29.00 -40.44 -15.94
C LEU A 60 -28.57 -39.33 -14.98
N VAL A 61 -29.00 -39.38 -13.72
CA VAL A 61 -28.61 -38.39 -12.69
C VAL A 61 -27.11 -38.47 -12.41
N ARG A 62 -26.52 -39.67 -12.38
CA ARG A 62 -25.08 -39.87 -12.12
C ARG A 62 -24.21 -39.42 -13.30
N ILE A 63 -24.67 -39.62 -14.53
CA ILE A 63 -24.01 -39.08 -15.73
C ILE A 63 -24.07 -37.55 -15.70
N LEU A 64 -25.23 -36.97 -15.38
CA LEU A 64 -25.39 -35.52 -15.32
C LEU A 64 -24.51 -34.90 -14.22
N SER A 65 -24.43 -35.51 -13.04
CA SER A 65 -23.56 -35.03 -11.95
C SER A 65 -22.07 -35.17 -12.28
N SER A 66 -21.67 -36.25 -12.96
CA SER A 66 -20.29 -36.43 -13.45
C SER A 66 -19.88 -35.36 -14.47
N LEU A 67 -20.79 -34.99 -15.38
CA LEU A 67 -20.55 -33.91 -16.35
C LEU A 67 -20.36 -32.54 -15.67
N LEU A 68 -21.06 -32.30 -14.55
CA LEU A 68 -20.88 -31.07 -13.78
C LEU A 68 -19.51 -31.05 -13.08
N ASN A 69 -19.08 -32.16 -12.47
CA ASN A 69 -17.74 -32.27 -11.87
C ASN A 69 -16.63 -32.13 -12.91
N ARG A 70 -16.82 -32.64 -14.14
CA ARG A 70 -15.82 -32.47 -15.22
C ARG A 70 -15.57 -31.01 -15.58
N ARG A 71 -16.57 -30.13 -15.46
CA ARG A 71 -16.40 -28.69 -15.71
C ARG A 71 -15.55 -28.02 -14.64
N ASP A 72 -15.78 -28.33 -13.36
CA ASP A 72 -14.99 -27.79 -12.26
C ASP A 72 -13.55 -28.32 -12.27
N ILE A 73 -13.35 -29.61 -12.53
CA ILE A 73 -12.01 -30.20 -12.71
C ILE A 73 -11.25 -29.46 -13.82
N LYS A 74 -11.93 -29.16 -14.94
CA LYS A 74 -11.33 -28.39 -16.03
C LYS A 74 -11.06 -26.93 -15.64
N ALA A 75 -11.95 -26.32 -14.86
CA ALA A 75 -11.76 -24.95 -14.37
C ALA A 75 -10.57 -24.86 -13.41
N GLU A 76 -10.36 -25.87 -12.57
CA GLU A 76 -9.22 -25.99 -11.68
C GLU A 76 -7.91 -26.22 -12.44
N SER A 77 -7.91 -27.10 -13.45
CA SER A 77 -6.75 -27.28 -14.32
C SER A 77 -6.36 -25.98 -15.05
N LEU A 78 -7.36 -25.23 -15.55
CA LEU A 78 -7.14 -23.90 -16.15
C LEU A 78 -6.64 -22.89 -15.12
N MET A 79 -7.14 -22.95 -13.88
CA MET A 79 -6.67 -22.12 -12.77
C MET A 79 -5.19 -22.35 -12.50
N GLN A 80 -4.77 -23.62 -12.31
CA GLN A 80 -3.37 -23.97 -12.08
C GLN A 80 -2.47 -23.53 -13.23
N THR A 81 -2.91 -23.75 -14.47
CA THR A 81 -2.19 -23.30 -15.67
C THR A 81 -2.08 -21.77 -15.72
N GLY A 82 -3.16 -21.07 -15.37
CA GLY A 82 -3.19 -19.61 -15.32
C GLY A 82 -2.31 -19.03 -14.21
N ILE A 83 -2.30 -19.64 -13.02
CA ILE A 83 -1.40 -19.28 -11.92
C ILE A 83 0.05 -19.44 -12.35
N LYS A 84 0.40 -20.59 -12.93
CA LYS A 84 1.74 -20.88 -13.43
C LYS A 84 2.19 -19.80 -14.43
N ALA A 85 1.38 -19.56 -15.46
CA ALA A 85 1.67 -18.56 -16.49
C ALA A 85 1.81 -17.14 -15.92
N PHE A 86 1.00 -16.78 -14.92
CA PHE A 86 1.08 -15.47 -14.27
C PHE A 86 2.43 -15.26 -13.58
N PHE A 87 2.93 -16.28 -12.87
CA PHE A 87 4.24 -16.21 -12.21
C PHE A 87 5.41 -16.36 -13.18
N GLU A 88 5.22 -17.00 -14.33
CA GLU A 88 6.20 -17.04 -15.44
C GLU A 88 6.26 -15.71 -16.23
N GLY A 89 5.35 -14.76 -15.95
CA GLY A 89 5.27 -13.48 -16.64
C GLY A 89 4.49 -13.51 -17.97
N ASP A 90 3.95 -14.66 -18.37
CA ASP A 90 3.07 -14.77 -19.55
C ASP A 90 1.63 -14.36 -19.17
N TYR A 91 1.45 -13.05 -19.00
CA TYR A 91 0.20 -12.46 -18.55
C TYR A 91 -0.94 -12.64 -19.56
N ASP A 92 -0.67 -12.64 -20.86
CA ASP A 92 -1.72 -12.87 -21.86
C ASP A 92 -2.24 -14.30 -21.82
N TYR A 93 -1.36 -15.30 -21.67
CA TYR A 93 -1.78 -16.68 -21.52
C TYR A 93 -2.48 -16.91 -20.17
N ALA A 94 -1.96 -16.34 -19.08
CA ALA A 94 -2.58 -16.37 -17.77
C ALA A 94 -4.01 -15.83 -17.79
N LYS A 95 -4.21 -14.63 -18.39
CA LYS A 95 -5.51 -13.99 -18.58
C LYS A 95 -6.46 -14.90 -19.36
N LYS A 96 -6.02 -15.47 -20.48
CA LYS A 96 -6.83 -16.37 -21.33
C LYS A 96 -7.28 -17.62 -20.57
N CYS A 97 -6.35 -18.32 -19.91
CA CYS A 97 -6.66 -19.54 -19.15
C CYS A 97 -7.60 -19.24 -17.97
N ALA A 98 -7.27 -18.22 -17.17
CA ALA A 98 -8.03 -17.87 -15.98
C ALA A 98 -9.44 -17.33 -16.33
N ALA A 99 -9.58 -16.51 -17.39
CA ALA A 99 -10.90 -16.05 -17.85
C ALA A 99 -11.77 -17.20 -18.38
N LYS A 100 -11.16 -18.24 -18.98
CA LYS A 100 -11.87 -19.46 -19.39
C LYS A 100 -12.25 -20.31 -18.18
N GLY A 101 -11.35 -20.44 -17.19
CA GLY A 101 -11.60 -21.11 -15.92
C GLY A 101 -12.77 -20.48 -15.16
N PHE A 102 -12.80 -19.14 -15.07
CA PHE A 102 -13.88 -18.36 -14.45
C PHE A 102 -15.28 -18.68 -15.04
N LYS A 103 -15.37 -18.85 -16.37
CA LYS A 103 -16.63 -19.19 -17.05
C LYS A 103 -17.09 -20.63 -16.78
N LEU A 104 -16.16 -21.55 -16.55
CA LEU A 104 -16.44 -22.97 -16.36
C LEU A 104 -16.69 -23.32 -14.88
N ALA A 105 -16.06 -22.60 -13.97
CA ALA A 105 -16.15 -22.82 -12.54
C ALA A 105 -17.58 -22.64 -12.01
N LYS A 106 -18.02 -23.56 -11.18
CA LYS A 106 -19.24 -23.48 -10.37
C LYS A 106 -18.91 -23.20 -8.92
N THR A 107 -17.86 -23.81 -8.38
CA THR A 107 -17.37 -23.57 -7.02
C THR A 107 -16.98 -22.10 -6.84
N PRO A 108 -17.51 -21.38 -5.82
CA PRO A 108 -17.22 -19.96 -5.61
C PRO A 108 -15.73 -19.66 -5.50
N LEU A 109 -14.98 -20.44 -4.71
CA LEU A 109 -13.53 -20.24 -4.52
C LEU A 109 -12.74 -20.35 -5.83
N ILE A 110 -12.94 -21.44 -6.60
CA ILE A 110 -12.25 -21.64 -7.90
C ILE A 110 -12.59 -20.52 -8.87
N LYS A 111 -13.86 -20.09 -8.88
CA LYS A 111 -14.30 -18.96 -9.69
C LYS A 111 -13.62 -17.66 -9.25
N ALA A 112 -13.56 -17.39 -7.95
CA ALA A 112 -12.93 -16.21 -7.37
C ALA A 112 -11.43 -16.14 -7.75
N ILE A 113 -10.67 -17.21 -7.51
CA ILE A 113 -9.24 -17.27 -7.82
C ILE A 113 -8.99 -17.05 -9.32
N ASN A 114 -9.71 -17.75 -10.20
CA ASN A 114 -9.61 -17.54 -11.64
C ASN A 114 -9.91 -16.08 -12.04
N SER A 115 -10.92 -15.46 -11.42
CA SER A 115 -11.26 -14.08 -11.72
C SER A 115 -10.14 -13.11 -11.34
N VAL A 116 -9.53 -13.30 -10.17
CA VAL A 116 -8.47 -12.43 -9.67
C VAL A 116 -7.20 -12.56 -10.50
N ILE A 117 -6.81 -13.78 -10.88
CA ILE A 117 -5.67 -13.99 -11.78
C ILE A 117 -5.93 -13.30 -13.12
N ALA A 118 -7.13 -13.44 -13.69
CA ALA A 118 -7.46 -12.81 -14.95
C ALA A 118 -7.45 -11.27 -14.86
N ILE A 119 -7.96 -10.70 -13.75
CA ILE A 119 -7.95 -9.25 -13.48
C ILE A 119 -6.52 -8.73 -13.33
N ARG A 120 -5.69 -9.37 -12.48
CA ARG A 120 -4.30 -8.98 -12.27
C ARG A 120 -3.45 -9.15 -13.53
N ALA A 121 -3.66 -10.21 -14.31
CA ALA A 121 -2.97 -10.39 -15.59
C ALA A 121 -3.38 -9.32 -16.62
N ALA A 122 -4.67 -8.93 -16.66
CA ALA A 122 -5.13 -7.82 -17.48
C ALA A 122 -4.52 -6.48 -17.04
N GLN A 123 -4.33 -6.27 -15.73
CA GLN A 123 -3.62 -5.10 -15.20
C GLN A 123 -2.16 -5.03 -15.69
N GLN A 124 -1.42 -6.14 -15.62
CA GLN A 124 -0.02 -6.18 -16.04
C GLN A 124 0.16 -5.95 -17.55
N THR A 125 -0.86 -6.25 -18.36
CA THR A 125 -0.87 -6.01 -19.82
C THR A 125 -1.50 -4.67 -20.21
N ALA A 126 -1.84 -3.82 -19.23
CA ALA A 126 -2.57 -2.56 -19.43
C ALA A 126 -3.90 -2.72 -20.23
N ASP A 127 -4.53 -3.90 -20.17
CA ASP A 127 -5.81 -4.20 -20.82
C ASP A 127 -6.98 -3.79 -19.90
N ILE A 128 -7.14 -2.46 -19.75
CA ILE A 128 -8.10 -1.81 -18.84
C ILE A 128 -9.55 -2.23 -19.14
N SER A 129 -9.91 -2.37 -20.41
CA SER A 129 -11.24 -2.77 -20.86
C SER A 129 -11.62 -4.16 -20.35
N THR A 130 -10.74 -5.14 -20.58
CA THR A 130 -10.97 -6.53 -20.14
C THR A 130 -10.97 -6.63 -18.62
N ARG A 131 -10.03 -5.94 -17.97
CA ARG A 131 -9.92 -5.85 -16.51
C ARG A 131 -11.22 -5.36 -15.87
N ASN A 132 -11.74 -4.21 -16.31
CA ASN A 132 -12.95 -3.61 -15.75
C ASN A 132 -14.19 -4.47 -16.00
N LYS A 133 -14.29 -5.08 -17.19
CA LYS A 133 -15.38 -6.03 -17.51
C LYS A 133 -15.34 -7.26 -16.61
N LEU A 134 -14.15 -7.81 -16.35
CA LEU A 134 -13.98 -8.94 -15.45
C LEU A 134 -14.31 -8.54 -14.01
N LEU A 135 -13.79 -7.41 -13.52
CA LEU A 135 -14.05 -6.90 -12.17
C LEU A 135 -15.56 -6.74 -11.92
N LYS A 136 -16.28 -6.07 -12.82
CA LYS A 136 -17.74 -5.92 -12.73
C LYS A 136 -18.46 -7.27 -12.69
N LYS A 137 -18.03 -8.23 -13.52
CA LYS A 137 -18.63 -9.56 -13.56
C LYS A 137 -18.34 -10.36 -12.28
N THR A 138 -17.14 -10.22 -11.74
CA THR A 138 -16.74 -10.80 -10.44
C THR A 138 -17.64 -10.27 -9.33
N GLU A 139 -17.85 -8.95 -9.25
CA GLU A 139 -18.73 -8.34 -8.25
C GLU A 139 -20.18 -8.81 -8.33
N GLN A 140 -20.70 -8.99 -9.55
CA GLN A 140 -22.07 -9.48 -9.75
C GLN A 140 -22.24 -10.97 -9.41
N THR A 141 -21.19 -11.78 -9.63
CA THR A 141 -21.30 -13.25 -9.57
C THR A 141 -20.87 -13.82 -8.23
N LEU A 142 -19.88 -13.22 -7.57
CA LEU A 142 -19.28 -13.72 -6.35
C LEU A 142 -19.80 -12.89 -5.18
N GLN A 143 -20.70 -13.48 -4.40
CA GLN A 143 -21.10 -12.95 -3.10
C GLN A 143 -20.24 -13.56 -1.99
N ASP A 144 -20.03 -14.87 -2.08
CA ASP A 144 -19.05 -15.65 -1.31
C ASP A 144 -17.61 -15.25 -1.72
N GLU A 145 -16.63 -15.37 -0.82
CA GLU A 145 -15.25 -14.87 -0.98
C GLU A 145 -15.07 -13.34 -0.95
N ARG A 146 -15.76 -12.68 0.00
CA ARG A 146 -15.73 -11.23 0.22
C ARG A 146 -14.31 -10.64 0.24
N THR A 147 -13.41 -11.23 1.03
CA THR A 147 -12.04 -10.72 1.19
C THR A 147 -11.29 -10.64 -0.13
N LEU A 148 -11.28 -11.73 -0.89
CA LEU A 148 -10.57 -11.80 -2.17
C LEU A 148 -11.10 -10.75 -3.15
N ARG A 149 -12.43 -10.61 -3.20
CA ARG A 149 -13.12 -9.63 -4.06
C ARG A 149 -12.76 -8.19 -3.70
N LEU A 150 -12.88 -7.82 -2.42
CA LEU A 150 -12.66 -6.45 -1.96
C LEU A 150 -11.18 -6.05 -2.05
N VAL A 151 -10.25 -6.93 -1.70
CA VAL A 151 -8.81 -6.66 -1.85
C VAL A 151 -8.44 -6.44 -3.32
N THR A 152 -8.95 -7.29 -4.22
CA THR A 152 -8.70 -7.12 -5.66
C THR A 152 -9.29 -5.80 -6.17
N LYS A 153 -10.51 -5.45 -5.74
CA LYS A 153 -11.14 -4.18 -6.11
C LYS A 153 -10.33 -2.99 -5.62
N ALA A 154 -9.93 -2.98 -4.35
CA ALA A 154 -9.12 -1.91 -3.76
C ALA A 154 -7.77 -1.76 -4.48
N GLU A 155 -7.11 -2.87 -4.83
CA GLU A 155 -5.88 -2.87 -5.62
C GLU A 155 -6.08 -2.22 -7.00
N MET A 156 -7.18 -2.54 -7.70
CA MET A 156 -7.48 -1.93 -9.01
C MET A 156 -7.79 -0.43 -8.87
N LEU A 157 -8.57 -0.03 -7.86
CA LEU A 157 -8.89 1.37 -7.59
C LEU A 157 -7.65 2.19 -7.27
N LEU A 158 -6.74 1.64 -6.45
CA LEU A 158 -5.47 2.29 -6.12
C LEU A 158 -4.61 2.51 -7.37
N ASN A 159 -4.49 1.49 -8.23
CA ASN A 159 -3.76 1.58 -9.49
C ASN A 159 -4.37 2.59 -10.48
N ASP A 160 -5.68 2.79 -10.43
CA ASP A 160 -6.40 3.76 -11.26
C ASP A 160 -6.33 5.20 -10.72
N GLY A 161 -5.73 5.41 -9.54
CA GLY A 161 -5.68 6.73 -8.89
C GLY A 161 -6.90 7.06 -8.02
N ASN A 162 -7.85 6.14 -7.87
CA ASN A 162 -9.09 6.33 -7.11
C ASN A 162 -8.88 6.01 -5.62
N TYR A 163 -7.99 6.77 -4.97
CA TYR A 163 -7.50 6.47 -3.62
C TYR A 163 -8.60 6.43 -2.56
N GLN A 164 -9.54 7.39 -2.58
CA GLN A 164 -10.63 7.43 -1.59
C GLN A 164 -11.60 6.25 -1.74
N GLU A 165 -11.90 5.83 -2.97
CA GLU A 165 -12.75 4.65 -3.20
C GLU A 165 -12.03 3.36 -2.79
N ALA A 166 -10.71 3.28 -3.00
CA ALA A 166 -9.90 2.17 -2.51
C ALA A 166 -9.96 2.07 -0.99
N LEU A 167 -9.79 3.21 -0.28
CA LEU A 167 -9.90 3.28 1.18
C LEU A 167 -11.31 2.89 1.67
N ASN A 168 -12.38 3.38 1.02
CA ASN A 168 -13.74 2.98 1.36
C ASN A 168 -13.95 1.46 1.19
N THR A 169 -13.40 0.88 0.12
CA THR A 169 -13.45 -0.56 -0.15
C THR A 169 -12.70 -1.38 0.92
N LEU A 170 -11.56 -0.87 1.41
CA LEU A 170 -10.79 -1.48 2.49
C LEU A 170 -11.50 -1.34 3.85
N GLN A 171 -12.15 -0.20 4.10
CA GLN A 171 -12.97 -0.02 5.29
C GLN A 171 -14.17 -0.98 5.30
N ASP A 172 -14.82 -1.18 4.15
CA ASP A 172 -15.86 -2.20 4.00
C ASP A 172 -15.32 -3.58 4.33
N LEU A 173 -14.12 -3.94 3.86
CA LEU A 173 -13.49 -5.22 4.19
C LEU A 173 -13.38 -5.43 5.71
N TYR A 174 -13.11 -4.38 6.48
CA TYR A 174 -12.95 -4.44 7.93
C TYR A 174 -14.27 -4.57 8.70
N SER A 175 -15.41 -4.30 8.07
CA SER A 175 -16.72 -4.34 8.72
C SER A 175 -17.12 -5.74 9.26
N THR A 176 -16.48 -6.81 8.77
CA THR A 176 -16.68 -8.18 9.26
C THR A 176 -15.78 -8.56 10.44
N GLY A 177 -14.87 -7.67 10.85
CA GLY A 177 -13.88 -7.92 11.89
C GLY A 177 -12.76 -8.87 11.45
N GLY A 178 -11.87 -9.21 12.40
CA GLY A 178 -10.75 -10.12 12.19
C GLY A 178 -9.38 -9.43 12.09
N LEU A 179 -8.33 -10.25 12.20
CA LEU A 179 -6.96 -9.78 12.03
C LEU A 179 -6.67 -9.51 10.55
N GLN A 180 -6.32 -8.27 10.23
CA GLN A 180 -6.05 -7.89 8.84
C GLN A 180 -4.73 -8.49 8.35
N PRO A 181 -4.70 -9.14 7.17
CA PRO A 181 -3.45 -9.61 6.59
C PRO A 181 -2.49 -8.45 6.31
N THR A 182 -1.19 -8.69 6.42
CA THR A 182 -0.16 -7.66 6.20
C THR A 182 -0.27 -7.00 4.83
N ALA A 183 -0.48 -7.79 3.77
CA ALA A 183 -0.61 -7.25 2.41
C ALA A 183 -1.78 -6.27 2.27
N VAL A 184 -2.85 -6.44 3.05
CA VAL A 184 -4.01 -5.52 3.05
C VAL A 184 -3.64 -4.22 3.76
N LEU A 185 -2.91 -4.29 4.88
CA LEU A 185 -2.39 -3.10 5.56
C LEU A 185 -1.37 -2.34 4.72
N GLU A 186 -0.49 -3.03 3.99
CA GLU A 186 0.44 -2.40 3.04
C GLU A 186 -0.33 -1.67 1.92
N LEU A 187 -1.39 -2.29 1.40
CA LEU A 187 -2.26 -1.70 0.39
C LEU A 187 -2.99 -0.45 0.93
N GLU A 188 -3.50 -0.52 2.15
CA GLU A 188 -4.17 0.61 2.83
C GLU A 188 -3.20 1.76 3.13
N MET A 189 -2.00 1.46 3.62
CA MET A 189 -0.95 2.44 3.87
C MET A 189 -0.60 3.18 2.57
N GLU A 190 -0.43 2.45 1.46
CA GLU A 190 -0.16 3.04 0.16
C GLU A 190 -1.33 3.91 -0.33
N ALA A 191 -2.57 3.45 -0.15
CA ALA A 191 -3.75 4.24 -0.48
C ALA A 191 -3.84 5.55 0.33
N HIS A 192 -3.54 5.52 1.63
CA HIS A 192 -3.45 6.73 2.46
C HIS A 192 -2.32 7.65 2.02
N ARG A 193 -1.14 7.09 1.70
CA ARG A 193 0.03 7.84 1.22
C ARG A 193 -0.30 8.61 -0.06
N GLN A 194 -0.94 7.95 -1.02
CA GLN A 194 -1.32 8.56 -2.30
C GLN A 194 -2.49 9.54 -2.16
N ALA A 195 -3.39 9.32 -1.21
CA ALA A 195 -4.45 10.27 -0.87
C ALA A 195 -3.97 11.50 -0.08
N GLY A 196 -2.70 11.54 0.36
CA GLY A 196 -2.18 12.60 1.23
C GLY A 196 -2.64 12.51 2.70
N ASN A 197 -3.18 11.36 3.11
CA ASN A 197 -3.64 11.08 4.48
C ASN A 197 -2.47 10.58 5.35
N TRP A 198 -1.47 11.44 5.54
CA TRP A 198 -0.18 11.07 6.15
C TRP A 198 -0.27 10.58 7.59
N ASP A 199 -1.20 11.13 8.39
CA ASP A 199 -1.42 10.68 9.77
C ASP A 199 -1.87 9.21 9.83
N ALA A 200 -2.79 8.80 8.95
CA ALA A 200 -3.22 7.41 8.86
C ALA A 200 -2.11 6.48 8.34
N ALA A 201 -1.31 6.94 7.37
CA ALA A 201 -0.15 6.18 6.89
C ALA A 201 0.88 5.92 8.00
N LEU A 202 1.11 6.90 8.90
CA LEU A 202 1.98 6.74 10.07
C LEU A 202 1.45 5.70 11.06
N GLU A 203 0.14 5.68 11.33
CA GLU A 203 -0.44 4.68 12.23
C GLU A 203 -0.30 3.26 11.67
N ILE A 204 -0.61 3.08 10.38
CA ILE A 204 -0.49 1.76 9.74
C ILE A 204 0.98 1.31 9.68
N SER A 205 1.91 2.21 9.38
CA SER A 205 3.35 1.85 9.34
C SER A 205 3.86 1.37 10.70
N ARG A 206 3.41 1.94 11.82
CA ARG A 206 3.77 1.48 13.17
C ARG A 206 3.27 0.06 13.43
N ILE A 207 2.08 -0.29 12.95
CA ILE A 207 1.53 -1.65 13.03
C ILE A 207 2.39 -2.61 12.19
N LEU A 208 2.76 -2.21 10.97
CA LEU A 208 3.55 -3.01 10.04
C LEU A 208 4.96 -3.29 10.56
N ILE A 209 5.64 -2.29 11.14
CA ILE A 209 6.97 -2.45 11.76
C ILE A 209 6.93 -3.49 12.88
N ARG A 210 5.89 -3.47 13.73
CA ARG A 210 5.74 -4.45 14.82
C ARG A 210 5.52 -5.87 14.31
N ARG A 211 4.80 -6.02 13.19
CA ARG A 211 4.48 -7.34 12.60
C ARG A 211 5.62 -7.92 11.76
N HIS A 212 6.37 -7.08 11.05
CA HIS A 212 7.44 -7.49 10.13
C HIS A 212 8.73 -6.71 10.36
N PRO A 213 9.49 -7.05 11.42
CA PRO A 213 10.73 -6.34 11.76
C PRO A 213 11.79 -6.36 10.65
N LEU A 214 11.79 -7.38 9.78
CA LEU A 214 12.72 -7.49 8.65
C LEU A 214 12.54 -6.36 7.61
N ASN A 215 11.32 -5.83 7.48
CA ASN A 215 10.99 -4.74 6.56
C ASN A 215 10.99 -3.37 7.25
N LYS A 216 11.50 -3.28 8.49
CA LYS A 216 11.47 -2.05 9.30
C LYS A 216 12.01 -0.83 8.56
N LYS A 217 13.16 -0.96 7.89
CA LYS A 217 13.80 0.14 7.15
C LYS A 217 12.92 0.70 6.02
N TYR A 218 12.15 -0.15 5.34
CA TYR A 218 11.22 0.28 4.30
C TYR A 218 10.10 1.15 4.88
N TYR A 219 9.51 0.72 6.00
CA TYR A 219 8.46 1.48 6.68
C TYR A 219 8.97 2.77 7.32
N GLU A 220 10.20 2.78 7.85
CA GLU A 220 10.83 4.00 8.39
C GLU A 220 11.00 5.06 7.30
N ILE A 221 11.34 4.68 6.06
CA ILE A 221 11.40 5.62 4.93
C ILE A 221 10.02 6.28 4.71
N ILE A 222 8.95 5.49 4.74
CA ILE A 222 7.58 5.98 4.58
C ILE A 222 7.20 6.90 5.75
N GLN A 223 7.57 6.54 6.98
CA GLN A 223 7.34 7.40 8.15
C GLN A 223 8.04 8.75 8.01
N HIS A 224 9.30 8.76 7.60
CA HIS A 224 10.03 10.01 7.37
C HIS A 224 9.36 10.88 6.31
N GLN A 225 8.93 10.30 5.20
CA GLN A 225 8.18 11.02 4.17
C GLN A 225 6.87 11.60 4.73
N ALA A 226 6.11 10.80 5.47
CA ALA A 226 4.84 11.22 6.06
C ALA A 226 5.02 12.36 7.08
N HIS A 227 6.06 12.30 7.93
CA HIS A 227 6.41 13.41 8.82
C HIS A 227 6.74 14.68 8.05
N LEU A 228 7.58 14.58 7.02
CA LEU A 228 7.97 15.72 6.19
C LEU A 228 6.77 16.39 5.52
N GLU A 229 5.85 15.61 4.96
CA GLU A 229 4.65 16.15 4.33
C GLU A 229 3.66 16.73 5.35
N ASN A 230 3.51 16.09 6.52
CA ASN A 230 2.72 16.67 7.61
C ASN A 230 3.27 18.01 8.11
N PHE A 231 4.60 18.13 8.24
CA PHE A 231 5.22 19.42 8.58
C PHE A 231 4.92 20.47 7.52
N LYS A 232 5.08 20.16 6.23
CA LYS A 232 4.74 21.08 5.13
C LYS A 232 3.29 21.54 5.18
N ILE A 233 2.34 20.61 5.32
CA ILE A 233 0.90 20.90 5.37
C ILE A 233 0.57 21.82 6.54
N LYS A 234 1.19 21.59 7.71
CA LYS A 234 0.90 22.33 8.94
C LYS A 234 1.76 23.58 9.13
N THR A 235 2.73 23.87 8.24
CA THR A 235 3.66 25.01 8.36
C THR A 235 2.93 26.37 8.41
N ALA A 236 1.79 26.49 7.71
CA ALA A 236 1.03 27.74 7.65
C ALA A 236 0.24 28.08 8.93
N ASP A 237 0.01 27.10 9.81
CA ASP A 237 -0.72 27.27 11.07
C ASP A 237 0.18 26.83 12.23
N ILE A 238 0.72 27.81 12.95
CA ILE A 238 1.67 27.58 14.05
C ILE A 238 1.05 26.73 15.17
N ASP A 239 -0.25 26.85 15.43
CA ASP A 239 -0.92 26.06 16.47
C ASP A 239 -1.05 24.60 16.03
N ALA A 240 -1.36 24.36 14.76
CA ALA A 240 -1.37 23.01 14.19
C ALA A 240 0.04 22.38 14.15
N LEU A 241 1.05 23.18 13.79
CA LEU A 241 2.46 22.76 13.79
C LEU A 241 2.92 22.36 15.19
N ASN A 242 2.64 23.19 16.20
CA ASN A 242 2.95 22.91 17.60
C ASN A 242 2.25 21.66 18.12
N LYS A 243 0.94 21.52 17.86
CA LYS A 243 0.18 20.30 18.22
C LYS A 243 0.82 19.06 17.60
N TYR A 244 1.24 19.15 16.34
CA TYR A 244 1.86 18.03 15.65
C TYR A 244 3.22 17.67 16.25
N TRP A 245 4.13 18.63 16.41
CA TRP A 245 5.45 18.40 17.02
C TRP A 245 5.33 17.76 18.41
N HIS A 246 4.43 18.26 19.26
CA HIS A 246 4.21 17.72 20.60
C HIS A 246 3.49 16.37 20.63
N SER A 247 2.81 15.98 19.56
CA SER A 247 2.22 14.64 19.45
C SER A 247 3.24 13.54 19.13
N LEU A 248 4.41 13.92 18.60
CA LEU A 248 5.48 12.98 18.28
C LEU A 248 6.13 12.42 19.56
N SER A 249 6.48 11.14 19.54
CA SER A 249 7.25 10.51 20.61
C SER A 249 8.65 11.11 20.74
N GLU A 250 9.26 10.98 21.92
CA GLU A 250 10.63 11.45 22.14
C GLU A 250 11.64 10.81 21.17
N THR A 251 11.42 9.55 20.80
CA THR A 251 12.24 8.84 19.81
C THR A 251 12.08 9.40 18.39
N GLU A 252 10.87 9.81 18.01
CA GLU A 252 10.60 10.44 16.72
C GLU A 252 11.21 11.86 16.69
N GLN A 253 11.06 12.64 17.76
CA GLN A 253 11.64 13.98 17.88
C GLN A 253 13.17 13.97 17.83
N LYS A 254 13.80 12.91 18.36
CA LYS A 254 15.26 12.71 18.33
C LYS A 254 15.81 12.24 16.98
N SER A 255 14.95 11.84 16.05
CA SER A 255 15.39 11.43 14.72
C SER A 255 15.87 12.66 13.94
N SER A 256 17.14 12.66 13.50
CA SER A 256 17.72 13.80 12.78
C SER A 256 16.85 14.25 11.59
N ARG A 257 16.33 13.31 10.80
CA ARG A 257 15.46 13.62 9.64
C ARG A 257 14.17 14.33 10.04
N VAL A 258 13.55 13.92 11.15
CA VAL A 258 12.32 14.53 11.66
C VAL A 258 12.63 15.91 12.26
N ALA A 259 13.74 16.04 13.00
CA ALA A 259 14.22 17.31 13.53
C ALA A 259 14.52 18.32 12.42
N VAL A 260 15.14 17.90 11.31
CA VAL A 260 15.36 18.75 10.12
C VAL A 260 14.04 19.24 9.53
N ALA A 261 13.07 18.35 9.35
CA ALA A 261 11.77 18.71 8.79
C ALA A 261 11.01 19.69 9.71
N ALA A 262 11.04 19.45 11.02
CA ALA A 262 10.45 20.32 12.02
C ALA A 262 11.14 21.70 12.04
N ALA A 263 12.48 21.74 12.12
CA ALA A 263 13.24 22.99 12.12
C ALA A 263 12.93 23.83 10.88
N ARG A 264 12.91 23.23 9.68
CA ARG A 264 12.51 23.95 8.46
C ARG A 264 11.10 24.53 8.53
N ALA A 265 10.14 23.77 9.04
CA ALA A 265 8.76 24.24 9.19
C ALA A 265 8.67 25.43 10.16
N TYR A 266 9.34 25.35 11.31
CA TYR A 266 9.37 26.44 12.29
C TYR A 266 10.11 27.69 11.80
N ILE A 267 11.20 27.51 11.04
CA ILE A 267 11.89 28.64 10.39
C ILE A 267 10.96 29.30 9.36
N ALA A 268 10.28 28.51 8.53
CA ALA A 268 9.35 29.01 7.53
C ALA A 268 8.12 29.71 8.14
N SER A 269 7.66 29.28 9.32
CA SER A 269 6.59 29.95 10.07
C SER A 269 7.07 31.17 10.88
N GLY A 270 8.39 31.44 10.90
CA GLY A 270 9.00 32.54 11.63
C GLY A 270 9.24 32.30 13.13
N ASP A 271 8.92 31.11 13.66
CA ASP A 271 9.19 30.75 15.06
C ASP A 271 10.63 30.22 15.20
N CYS A 272 11.56 31.16 15.13
CA CYS A 272 12.97 30.89 15.31
C CYS A 272 13.31 30.29 16.68
N ALA A 273 12.58 30.65 17.74
CA ALA A 273 12.90 30.18 19.09
C ALA A 273 12.73 28.66 19.20
N THR A 274 11.61 28.15 18.68
CA THR A 274 11.35 26.70 18.65
C THR A 274 12.29 25.97 17.70
N ALA A 275 12.56 26.54 16.51
CA ALA A 275 13.54 25.97 15.57
C ALA A 275 14.93 25.77 16.20
N HIS A 276 15.46 26.79 16.88
CA HIS A 276 16.76 26.69 17.55
C HIS A 276 16.75 25.65 18.65
N LYS A 277 15.69 25.60 19.47
CA LYS A 277 15.58 24.59 20.53
C LYS A 277 15.63 23.17 19.95
N ILE A 278 14.94 22.92 18.83
CA ILE A 278 14.96 21.62 18.15
C ILE A 278 16.37 21.31 17.64
N ILE A 279 17.05 22.26 16.99
CA ILE A 279 18.41 22.07 16.47
C ILE A 279 19.38 21.80 17.62
N GLU A 280 19.36 22.62 18.67
CA GLU A 280 20.25 22.52 19.84
C GLU A 280 20.12 21.17 20.55
N GLN A 281 18.91 20.62 20.62
CA GLN A 281 18.63 19.32 21.25
C GLN A 281 19.11 18.12 20.43
N ASN A 282 19.23 18.26 19.10
CA ASN A 282 19.45 17.13 18.19
C ASN A 282 20.83 17.12 17.52
N VAL A 283 21.46 18.29 17.35
CA VAL A 283 22.70 18.42 16.59
C VAL A 283 23.85 17.61 17.17
N GLN A 284 23.96 17.50 18.50
CA GLN A 284 25.06 16.80 19.16
C GLN A 284 24.96 15.28 19.08
N THR A 285 23.80 14.72 18.70
CA THR A 285 23.62 13.26 18.59
C THR A 285 24.31 12.73 17.35
N ASP A 286 24.03 13.32 16.18
CA ASP A 286 24.50 12.81 14.88
C ASP A 286 25.37 13.81 14.09
N TRP A 287 25.57 15.03 14.61
CA TRP A 287 26.28 16.12 13.91
C TRP A 287 25.77 16.35 12.48
N ASP A 288 24.44 16.27 12.30
CA ASP A 288 23.81 16.34 10.99
C ASP A 288 24.12 17.69 10.31
N PRO A 289 24.77 17.69 9.13
CA PRO A 289 25.18 18.91 8.45
C PRO A 289 24.01 19.81 8.06
N VAL A 290 22.82 19.24 7.83
CA VAL A 290 21.62 20.01 7.50
C VAL A 290 21.11 20.76 8.74
N LEU A 291 21.08 20.13 9.91
CA LEU A 291 20.72 20.82 11.17
C LEU A 291 21.70 21.97 11.47
N ILE A 292 23.00 21.72 11.30
CA ILE A 292 24.04 22.73 11.49
C ILE A 292 23.83 23.93 10.56
N ALA A 293 23.54 23.68 9.28
CA ALA A 293 23.30 24.75 8.30
C ALA A 293 22.05 25.58 8.65
N LEU A 294 20.94 24.91 9.00
CA LEU A 294 19.67 25.54 9.37
C LEU A 294 19.80 26.48 10.58
N TYR A 295 20.76 26.25 11.47
CA TYR A 295 20.97 27.08 12.65
C TYR A 295 21.30 28.54 12.32
N SER A 296 21.83 28.82 11.12
CA SER A 296 22.12 30.17 10.63
C SER A 296 21.02 30.78 9.74
N GLU A 297 19.92 30.06 9.47
CA GLU A 297 18.85 30.53 8.59
C GLU A 297 17.79 31.37 9.33
N CYS A 298 17.70 31.28 10.66
CA CYS A 298 16.72 32.01 11.46
C CYS A 298 17.40 33.04 12.38
N LEU A 299 17.53 34.27 11.88
CA LEU A 299 18.30 35.33 12.54
C LEU A 299 17.46 36.29 13.41
N ASN A 300 16.15 36.05 13.54
CA ASN A 300 15.23 36.94 14.27
C ASN A 300 15.16 36.67 15.78
N TYR A 301 16.00 35.78 16.31
CA TYR A 301 16.10 35.44 17.73
C TYR A 301 17.45 35.89 18.31
N HIS A 302 17.73 35.69 19.61
CA HIS A 302 18.99 36.07 20.26
C HIS A 302 20.23 35.42 19.59
N VAL A 303 20.74 36.01 18.50
CA VAL A 303 21.85 35.47 17.68
C VAL A 303 23.14 35.36 18.47
N SER A 304 23.41 36.27 19.42
CA SER A 304 24.57 36.16 20.32
C SER A 304 24.58 34.84 21.11
N ARG A 305 23.42 34.39 21.59
CA ARG A 305 23.29 33.09 22.26
C ARG A 305 23.55 31.93 21.30
N GLN A 306 23.10 32.05 20.05
CA GLN A 306 23.39 31.02 19.04
C GLN A 306 24.89 30.89 18.79
N ILE A 307 25.62 32.01 18.72
CA ILE A 307 27.07 32.00 18.58
C ILE A 307 27.70 31.29 19.76
N GLU A 308 27.33 31.62 21.00
CA GLU A 308 27.84 30.95 22.20
C GLU A 308 27.56 29.43 22.18
N CYS A 309 26.35 29.02 21.82
CA CYS A 309 25.98 27.61 21.69
C CYS A 309 26.80 26.89 20.61
N ALA A 310 26.94 27.48 19.43
CA ALA A 310 27.72 26.90 18.34
C ALA A 310 29.23 26.90 18.60
N GLU A 311 29.76 27.87 19.35
CA GLU A 311 31.17 27.87 19.80
C GLU A 311 31.42 26.71 20.79
N VAL A 312 30.44 26.34 21.62
CA VAL A 312 30.53 25.12 22.45
C VAL A 312 30.56 23.88 21.58
N TRP A 313 29.74 23.80 20.53
CA TRP A 313 29.75 22.68 19.58
C TRP A 313 31.09 22.55 18.86
N LEU A 314 31.71 23.68 18.50
CA LEU A 314 32.99 23.69 17.80
C LEU A 314 34.12 23.06 18.63
N LYS A 315 34.05 23.10 19.96
CA LYS A 315 35.01 22.40 20.83
C LYS A 315 34.97 20.88 20.65
N ALA A 316 33.80 20.32 20.33
CA ALA A 316 33.62 18.90 20.06
C ALA A 316 33.89 18.54 18.58
N GLN A 317 33.68 19.50 17.67
CA GLN A 317 33.85 19.33 16.22
C GLN A 317 34.70 20.48 15.62
N PRO A 318 36.00 20.56 15.95
CA PRO A 318 36.84 21.71 15.59
C PRO A 318 37.04 21.89 14.08
N ASP A 319 37.11 20.76 13.34
CA ASP A 319 37.36 20.74 11.90
C ASP A 319 36.06 20.50 11.10
N ASN A 320 34.88 20.87 11.64
CA ASN A 320 33.63 20.76 10.91
C ASN A 320 33.38 22.02 10.06
N ALA A 321 33.63 21.91 8.76
CA ALA A 321 33.50 23.01 7.81
C ALA A 321 32.11 23.66 7.83
N GLY A 322 31.04 22.86 7.96
CA GLY A 322 29.67 23.34 8.03
C GLY A 322 29.40 24.17 9.29
N LEU A 323 29.92 23.73 10.44
CA LEU A 323 29.78 24.43 11.70
C LEU A 323 30.55 25.76 11.71
N LEU A 324 31.78 25.75 11.18
CA LEU A 324 32.57 26.97 10.97
C LEU A 324 31.86 27.96 10.05
N LEU A 325 31.25 27.48 8.96
CA LEU A 325 30.45 28.30 8.06
C LEU A 325 29.24 28.91 8.78
N THR A 326 28.49 28.11 9.53
CA THR A 326 27.35 28.57 10.34
C THR A 326 27.78 29.66 11.33
N LEU A 327 28.86 29.44 12.10
CA LEU A 327 29.42 30.45 13.01
C LEU A 327 29.85 31.73 12.28
N GLY A 328 30.47 31.61 11.12
CA GLY A 328 30.85 32.73 10.27
C GLY A 328 29.65 33.58 9.84
N LYS A 329 28.55 32.92 9.40
CA LYS A 329 27.29 33.60 9.04
C LYS A 329 26.65 34.31 10.24
N LEU A 330 26.59 33.65 11.39
CA LEU A 330 26.05 34.23 12.62
C LEU A 330 26.87 35.46 13.07
N CYS A 331 28.21 35.36 13.08
CA CYS A 331 29.10 36.47 13.40
C CYS A 331 28.97 37.62 12.39
N THR A 332 28.75 37.33 11.11
CA THR A 332 28.51 38.34 10.06
C THR A 332 27.19 39.09 10.26
N HIS A 333 26.19 38.41 10.82
CA HIS A 333 24.92 39.05 11.19
C HIS A 333 25.08 39.98 12.40
N CYS A 334 25.80 39.55 13.43
CA CYS A 334 26.10 40.35 14.63
C CYS A 334 27.23 41.38 14.45
N GLU A 335 27.72 41.60 13.23
CA GLU A 335 28.80 42.55 12.91
C GLU A 335 30.13 42.27 13.65
N LEU A 336 30.36 41.01 14.05
CA LEU A 336 31.61 40.55 14.68
C LEU A 336 32.65 40.22 13.59
N TRP A 337 33.07 41.23 12.83
CA TRP A 337 33.79 41.07 11.56
C TRP A 337 35.05 40.20 11.65
N GLY A 338 35.90 40.42 12.66
CA GLY A 338 37.14 39.64 12.82
C GLY A 338 36.87 38.15 13.10
N LYS A 339 35.88 37.84 13.95
CA LYS A 339 35.46 36.46 14.20
C LYS A 339 34.83 35.85 12.96
N ALA A 340 33.96 36.59 12.28
CA ALA A 340 33.31 36.15 11.04
C ALA A 340 34.35 35.76 9.98
N GLN A 341 35.34 36.63 9.74
CA GLN A 341 36.40 36.36 8.77
C GLN A 341 37.19 35.09 9.15
N ASN A 342 37.63 35.00 10.41
CA ASN A 342 38.39 33.84 10.90
C ASN A 342 37.62 32.52 10.72
N TYR A 343 36.33 32.48 11.08
CA TYR A 343 35.52 31.27 10.95
C TYR A 343 35.27 30.88 9.48
N LEU A 344 35.02 31.86 8.60
CA LEU A 344 34.80 31.60 7.18
C LEU A 344 36.08 31.14 6.47
N GLU A 345 37.23 31.74 6.78
CA GLU A 345 38.54 31.30 6.25
C GLU A 345 38.92 29.91 6.78
N ALA A 346 38.64 29.62 8.06
CA ALA A 346 38.83 28.30 8.63
C ALA A 346 37.93 27.25 7.95
N SER A 347 36.66 27.57 7.72
CA SER A 347 35.73 26.70 6.98
C SER A 347 36.28 26.34 5.59
N LEU A 348 36.76 27.33 4.84
CA LEU A 348 37.37 27.14 3.53
C LEU A 348 38.68 26.35 3.57
N SER A 349 39.45 26.48 4.64
CA SER A 349 40.69 25.72 4.84
C SER A 349 40.43 24.23 5.08
N VAL A 350 39.30 23.90 5.72
CA VAL A 350 38.84 22.52 5.89
C VAL A 350 38.25 21.98 4.59
N GLU A 351 37.22 22.65 4.07
CA GLU A 351 36.53 22.24 2.85
C GLU A 351 36.12 23.46 2.01
N PRO A 352 36.76 23.68 0.84
CA PRO A 352 36.35 24.73 -0.09
C PRO A 352 34.96 24.45 -0.67
N THR A 353 33.95 25.19 -0.21
CA THR A 353 32.57 25.07 -0.71
C THR A 353 32.10 26.38 -1.37
N PRO A 354 31.20 26.31 -2.37
CA PRO A 354 30.62 27.51 -2.97
C PRO A 354 29.93 28.41 -1.94
N THR A 355 29.25 27.80 -0.97
CA THR A 355 28.51 28.52 0.09
C THR A 355 29.44 29.25 1.06
N ALA A 356 30.60 28.69 1.39
CA ALA A 356 31.59 29.36 2.23
C ALA A 356 32.27 30.52 1.50
N HIS A 357 32.63 30.36 0.22
CA HIS A 357 33.15 31.47 -0.59
C HIS A 357 32.12 32.59 -0.74
N PHE A 358 30.86 32.24 -0.99
CA PHE A 358 29.78 33.23 -1.07
C PHE A 358 29.61 34.02 0.25
N ALA A 359 29.62 33.34 1.40
CA ALA A 359 29.54 34.01 2.70
C ALA A 359 30.73 34.95 2.95
N LEU A 360 31.95 34.56 2.56
CA LEU A 360 33.14 35.40 2.69
C LEU A 360 33.12 36.59 1.72
N ALA A 361 32.53 36.43 0.54
CA ALA A 361 32.29 37.53 -0.39
C ALA A 361 31.32 38.56 0.20
N GLN A 362 30.18 38.11 0.74
CA GLN A 362 29.21 38.99 1.42
C GLN A 362 29.83 39.74 2.60
N LEU A 363 30.68 39.07 3.39
CA LEU A 363 31.42 39.72 4.47
C LEU A 363 32.35 40.82 3.93
N ASN A 364 33.11 40.53 2.86
CA ASN A 364 34.01 41.51 2.26
C ASN A 364 33.27 42.71 1.64
N GLU A 365 32.08 42.53 1.09
CA GLU A 365 31.24 43.65 0.63
C GLU A 365 30.85 44.57 1.78
N LYS A 366 30.41 44.00 2.92
CA LYS A 366 30.11 44.79 4.13
C LYS A 366 31.33 45.56 4.67
N LEU A 367 32.54 45.03 4.43
CA LEU A 367 33.80 45.68 4.80
C LEU A 367 34.33 46.67 3.75
N GLY A 368 33.63 46.86 2.62
CA GLY A 368 34.07 47.73 1.52
C GLY A 368 35.23 47.16 0.67
N LYS A 369 35.57 45.88 0.83
CA LYS A 369 36.66 45.20 0.13
C LYS A 369 36.16 44.54 -1.16
N HIS A 370 35.70 45.36 -2.10
CA HIS A 370 34.99 44.87 -3.31
C HIS A 370 35.80 43.95 -4.21
N GLU A 371 37.12 44.18 -4.36
CA GLU A 371 37.98 43.30 -5.17
C GLU A 371 38.08 41.88 -4.60
N LEU A 372 38.25 41.77 -3.27
CA LEU A 372 38.27 40.48 -2.58
C LEU A 372 36.91 39.79 -2.62
N ALA A 373 35.81 40.56 -2.50
CA ALA A 373 34.47 40.01 -2.66
C ALA A 373 34.27 39.40 -4.06
N MET A 374 34.67 40.11 -5.11
CA MET A 374 34.58 39.64 -6.50
C MET A 374 35.40 38.36 -6.74
N ASP A 375 36.62 38.29 -6.21
CA ASP A 375 37.45 37.07 -6.29
C ASP A 375 36.74 35.86 -5.65
N HIS A 376 36.15 36.04 -4.47
CA HIS A 376 35.39 34.97 -3.81
C HIS A 376 34.10 34.60 -4.55
N TYR A 377 33.37 35.55 -5.13
CA TYR A 377 32.22 35.25 -5.98
C TYR A 377 32.62 34.42 -7.21
N ASN A 378 33.73 34.75 -7.87
CA ASN A 378 34.26 34.00 -9.01
C ASN A 378 34.67 32.57 -8.60
N LYS A 379 35.32 32.41 -7.44
CA LYS A 379 35.67 31.09 -6.89
C LYS A 379 34.42 30.26 -6.58
N ALA A 380 33.41 30.85 -5.95
CA ALA A 380 32.15 30.18 -5.68
C ALA A 380 31.49 29.67 -6.98
N LEU A 381 31.37 30.55 -7.99
CA LEU A 381 30.81 30.20 -9.30
C LEU A 381 31.61 29.08 -9.98
N GLY A 382 32.94 29.17 -9.97
CA GLY A 382 33.82 28.15 -10.56
C GLY A 382 33.65 26.78 -9.92
N LEU A 383 33.45 26.71 -8.59
CA LEU A 383 33.17 25.45 -7.89
C LEU A 383 31.78 24.90 -8.25
N THR A 384 30.75 25.74 -8.30
CA THR A 384 29.39 25.31 -8.68
C THR A 384 29.33 24.72 -10.09
N ILE A 385 30.04 25.34 -11.05
CA ILE A 385 30.11 24.82 -12.43
C ILE A 385 30.76 23.43 -12.45
N LYS A 386 31.89 23.26 -11.77
CA LYS A 386 32.58 21.95 -11.69
C LYS A 386 31.71 20.87 -11.05
N GLN A 387 30.94 21.21 -10.01
CA GLN A 387 30.03 20.27 -9.35
C GLN A 387 28.90 19.82 -10.30
N ASN A 388 28.34 20.73 -11.10
CA ASN A 388 27.32 20.41 -12.10
C ASN A 388 27.87 19.53 -13.25
N ASP A 389 29.12 19.73 -13.66
CA ASP A 389 29.74 18.89 -14.69
C ASP A 389 30.07 17.49 -14.17
N SER A 390 30.36 17.33 -12.88
CA SER A 390 30.63 16.02 -12.26
C SER A 390 29.39 15.18 -11.91
N SER A 391 28.20 15.78 -11.97
CA SER A 391 26.92 15.14 -11.65
C SER A 391 26.09 14.75 -12.88
N ARG A 392 26.62 15.04 -14.08
CA ARG A 392 26.17 14.51 -15.37
C ARG A 392 27.03 13.32 -15.76
#